data_AF-A0A430QJT1-F1
#
_entry.id   AF-A0A430QJT1-F1
#
_cell.length_a   1.000
_cell.length_b   1.000
_cell.length_c   1.000
_cell.angle_alpha   90.00
_cell.angle_beta   90.00
_cell.angle_gamma   90.00
#
_symmetry.space_group_name_H-M   'P 1'
#
loop_
_entity.id
_entity.type
_entity.pdbx_description
1 polymer ?
#
loop_
_entity_poly.entity_id
_entity_poly.type
_entity_poly.pdbx_seq_one_letter_code
_entity_poly.pdbx_strand_id
1 'polypeptide(L)'
;MSTKRSVYKKNSHNNKLVVYLIQRDIFDDLQLIDPIEGIVTIDKNKLKYSKIFARIRCTFRYGEQQLDDVLSGVTFYKEFFIQTKQIYPMDMNEDNDKYSDVQVSLFK
;
A
#
# COMPACT_ATOMS: atom_id res chain seq x y z
N MET A 1 -4.90 -27.02 14.18
CA MET A 1 -4.08 -25.94 14.78
C MET A 1 -4.35 -24.68 13.98
N SER A 2 -5.10 -23.72 14.52
CA SER A 2 -5.27 -22.41 13.87
C SER A 2 -3.93 -21.70 13.94
N THR A 3 -3.17 -21.70 12.84
CA THR A 3 -1.94 -20.92 12.77
C THR A 3 -2.33 -19.46 12.89
N LYS A 4 -1.97 -18.86 14.03
CA LYS A 4 -2.22 -17.45 14.31
C LYS A 4 -1.48 -16.64 13.24
N ARG A 5 -2.19 -16.18 12.22
CA ARG A 5 -1.63 -15.37 11.14
C ARG A 5 -1.37 -13.97 11.69
N SER A 6 -0.11 -13.59 11.74
CA SER A 6 0.31 -12.23 12.11
C SER A 6 0.01 -11.28 10.96
N VAL A 7 -0.65 -10.16 11.26
CA VAL A 7 -0.97 -9.11 10.28
C VAL A 7 -0.22 -7.84 10.68
N TYR A 8 0.35 -7.15 9.70
CA TYR A 8 1.05 -5.90 9.91
C TYR A 8 0.06 -4.75 9.79
N LYS A 9 0.12 -3.79 10.72
CA LYS A 9 -0.71 -2.58 10.67
C LYS A 9 0.12 -1.32 10.77
N LYS A 10 -0.28 -0.29 10.03
CA LYS A 10 0.30 1.05 10.14
C LYS A 10 -0.78 2.11 10.09
N ASN A 11 -0.77 3.01 11.07
CA ASN A 11 -1.69 4.14 11.13
C ASN A 11 -1.09 5.36 10.44
N SER A 12 -1.97 6.18 9.86
CA SER A 12 -1.64 7.53 9.45
C SER A 12 -1.37 8.42 10.67
N HIS A 13 -0.63 9.52 10.47
CA HIS A 13 -0.31 10.46 11.55
C HIS A 13 -1.55 11.04 12.24
N ASN A 14 -2.66 11.17 11.51
CA ASN A 14 -3.93 11.64 12.03
C ASN A 14 -4.86 10.51 12.54
N ASN A 15 -4.41 9.25 12.51
CA ASN A 15 -5.18 8.04 12.85
C ASN A 15 -6.52 7.87 12.09
N LYS A 16 -6.71 8.55 10.95
CA LYS A 16 -7.93 8.44 10.12
C LYS A 16 -7.87 7.33 9.07
N LEU A 17 -6.65 6.88 8.75
CA LEU A 17 -6.39 5.84 7.76
C LEU A 17 -5.48 4.80 8.41
N VAL A 18 -5.89 3.55 8.34
CA VAL A 18 -5.10 2.42 8.82
C VAL A 18 -4.92 1.44 7.68
N VAL A 19 -3.66 1.07 7.41
CA VAL A 19 -3.31 0.07 6.41
C VAL A 19 -2.97 -1.23 7.13
N TYR A 20 -3.55 -2.32 6.66
CA TYR A 20 -3.24 -3.68 7.06
C TYR A 20 -2.58 -4.41 5.89
N LEU A 21 -1.42 -5.00 6.11
CA LEU A 21 -0.74 -5.85 5.14
C LEU A 21 -0.59 -7.25 5.70
N ILE A 22 -0.84 -8.24 4.86
CA ILE A 22 -0.71 -9.65 5.24
C ILE A 22 0.77 -10.04 5.32
N GLN A 23 1.58 -9.57 4.36
CA GLN A 23 3.00 -9.87 4.26
C GLN A 23 3.79 -8.62 3.86
N ARG A 24 5.07 -8.56 4.27
CA ARG A 24 6.00 -7.45 3.92
C ARG A 24 7.07 -7.88 2.92
N ASP A 25 7.44 -9.14 2.96
CA ASP A 25 8.47 -9.72 2.10
C ASP A 25 7.76 -10.32 0.90
N ILE A 26 7.85 -9.69 -0.27
CA ILE A 26 7.19 -10.16 -1.49
C ILE A 26 8.21 -11.01 -2.25
N PHE A 27 7.88 -12.27 -2.54
CA PHE A 27 8.77 -13.14 -3.28
C PHE A 27 8.52 -13.02 -4.79
N ASP A 28 9.59 -13.11 -5.57
CA ASP A 28 9.59 -13.07 -7.02
C ASP A 28 10.43 -14.24 -7.53
N ASP A 29 9.80 -15.15 -8.29
CA ASP A 29 10.44 -16.34 -8.88
C ASP A 29 10.75 -16.16 -10.37
N LEU A 30 10.87 -14.92 -10.85
CA LEU A 30 11.11 -14.53 -12.26
C LEU A 30 9.98 -14.92 -13.25
N GLN A 31 9.10 -15.84 -12.89
CA GLN A 31 7.90 -16.21 -13.64
C GLN A 31 6.63 -15.57 -13.06
N LEU A 32 6.54 -15.51 -11.73
CA LEU A 32 5.40 -15.01 -10.98
C LEU A 32 5.88 -14.23 -9.76
N ILE A 33 5.12 -13.20 -9.42
CA ILE A 33 5.35 -12.34 -8.27
C ILE A 33 4.18 -12.53 -7.31
N ASP A 34 4.47 -12.68 -6.02
CA ASP A 34 3.44 -12.76 -4.99
C ASP A 34 2.60 -11.46 -4.96
N PRO A 35 1.26 -11.54 -4.94
CA PRO A 35 0.42 -10.35 -4.92
C PRO A 35 0.56 -9.60 -3.60
N ILE A 36 0.55 -8.26 -3.68
CA ILE A 36 0.51 -7.42 -2.48
C ILE A 36 -0.92 -7.35 -1.97
N GLU A 37 -1.18 -8.09 -0.89
CA GLU A 37 -2.51 -8.15 -0.29
C GLU A 37 -2.60 -7.32 1.00
N GLY A 38 -3.65 -6.50 1.07
CA GLY A 38 -3.93 -5.69 2.24
C GLY A 38 -5.31 -5.05 2.24
N ILE A 39 -5.68 -4.45 3.37
CA ILE A 39 -6.94 -3.72 3.58
C ILE A 39 -6.65 -2.33 4.14
N VAL A 40 -7.49 -1.37 3.78
CA VAL A 40 -7.45 -0.02 4.33
C VAL A 40 -8.73 0.29 5.08
N THR A 41 -8.62 0.66 6.35
CA THR A 41 -9.73 1.17 7.15
C THR A 41 -9.74 2.69 7.09
N ILE A 42 -10.93 3.26 6.86
CA ILE A 42 -11.13 4.68 6.60
C ILE A 42 -12.20 5.21 7.55
N ASP A 43 -11.91 6.30 8.27
CA ASP A 43 -12.93 7.05 9.00
C ASP A 43 -13.79 7.88 8.03
N LYS A 44 -14.97 7.35 7.70
CA LYS A 44 -15.94 7.96 6.76
C LYS A 44 -16.43 9.33 7.21
N ASN A 45 -16.36 9.68 8.49
CA ASN A 45 -16.91 10.96 8.97
C ASN A 45 -16.06 12.16 8.53
N LYS A 46 -14.75 11.97 8.36
CA LYS A 46 -13.80 13.06 8.07
C LYS A 46 -13.28 13.06 6.63
N LEU A 47 -13.51 11.99 5.87
CA LEU A 47 -12.94 11.78 4.53
C LEU A 47 -14.02 11.71 3.42
N LYS A 48 -15.22 12.24 3.66
CA LYS A 48 -16.39 12.11 2.76
C LYS A 48 -16.14 12.57 1.32
N TYR A 49 -15.26 13.55 1.11
CA TYR A 49 -14.96 14.12 -0.22
C TYR A 49 -13.54 13.83 -0.70
N SER A 50 -12.79 12.99 0.02
CA SER A 50 -11.39 12.70 -0.31
C SER A 50 -11.28 11.37 -1.05
N LYS A 51 -10.49 11.37 -2.12
CA LYS A 51 -10.08 10.15 -2.81
C LYS A 51 -8.87 9.54 -2.11
N ILE A 52 -8.87 8.23 -1.99
CA ILE A 52 -7.78 7.48 -1.37
C ILE A 52 -7.15 6.60 -2.43
N PHE A 53 -5.83 6.71 -2.55
CA PHE A 53 -5.04 5.95 -3.50
C PHE A 53 -4.02 5.10 -2.75
N ALA A 54 -3.85 3.85 -3.19
CA ALA A 54 -2.66 3.07 -2.89
C ALA A 54 -1.64 3.29 -4.00
N ARG A 55 -0.37 3.39 -3.60
CA ARG A 55 0.73 3.53 -4.53
C ARG A 55 1.88 2.63 -4.15
N ILE A 56 2.31 1.80 -5.09
CA ILE A 56 3.54 1.03 -4.99
C ILE A 56 4.59 1.78 -5.79
N ARG A 57 5.75 2.00 -5.18
CA ARG A 57 6.85 2.71 -5.80
C ARG A 57 8.15 1.96 -5.57
N CYS A 58 8.82 1.59 -6.65
CA CYS A 58 10.20 1.12 -6.62
C CYS A 58 11.11 2.30 -6.95
N THR A 59 11.94 2.67 -5.98
CA THR A 59 12.85 3.80 -6.09
C THR A 59 14.26 3.33 -5.79
N PHE A 60 15.18 3.61 -6.70
CA PHE A 60 16.60 3.44 -6.49
C PHE A 60 17.19 4.76 -6.02
N ARG A 61 17.76 4.77 -4.82
CA ARG A 61 18.39 5.96 -4.23
C ARG A 61 19.90 5.82 -4.38
N TYR A 62 20.55 6.86 -4.90
CA TYR A 62 22.00 7.01 -4.97
C TYR A 62 22.45 8.13 -4.02
N GLY A 63 23.72 8.14 -3.58
CA GLY A 63 24.21 9.20 -2.68
C GLY A 63 23.76 9.11 -1.22
N GLU A 64 24.05 10.14 -0.44
CA GLU A 64 23.74 10.22 1.00
C GLU A 64 22.32 10.78 1.23
N GLN A 65 21.51 10.09 2.03
CA GLN A 65 20.09 10.45 2.27
C GLN A 65 19.89 11.88 2.81
N GLN A 66 20.89 12.45 3.51
CA GLN A 66 20.81 13.82 4.04
C GLN A 66 20.94 14.91 2.97
N LEU A 67 21.51 14.59 1.81
CA LEU A 67 21.71 15.56 0.72
C LEU A 67 20.43 15.83 -0.08
N ASP A 68 19.46 14.90 -0.06
CA ASP A 68 18.14 15.06 -0.71
C ASP A 68 17.36 16.26 -0.13
N ASP A 69 17.45 16.53 1.18
CA ASP A 69 16.74 17.64 1.82
C ASP A 69 17.47 18.99 1.68
N VAL A 70 18.78 18.97 1.41
CA VAL A 70 19.66 20.16 1.42
C VAL A 70 19.89 20.72 0.02
N LEU A 71 19.96 19.88 -1.00
CA LEU A 71 20.24 20.29 -2.38
C LEU A 71 18.94 20.41 -3.18
N SER A 72 18.21 21.51 -2.95
CA SER A 72 17.05 21.88 -3.76
C SER A 72 17.40 21.88 -5.26
N GLY A 73 16.90 20.88 -5.99
CA GLY A 73 17.00 20.80 -7.45
C GLY A 73 17.70 19.54 -8.02
N VAL A 74 18.33 18.72 -7.18
CA VAL A 74 18.90 17.43 -7.60
C VAL A 74 18.15 16.32 -6.89
N THR A 75 17.46 15.46 -7.65
CA THR A 75 16.87 14.25 -7.09
C THR A 75 17.98 13.21 -7.00
N PHE A 76 18.26 12.67 -5.80
CA PHE A 76 19.23 11.58 -5.66
C PHE A 76 18.58 10.20 -5.79
N TYR A 77 17.48 10.13 -6.53
CA TYR A 77 16.79 8.88 -6.74
C TYR A 77 16.20 8.79 -8.14
N LYS A 78 16.15 7.56 -8.63
CA LYS A 78 15.46 7.18 -9.86
C LYS A 78 14.28 6.28 -9.52
N GLU A 79 13.10 6.66 -9.96
CA GLU A 79 11.91 5.81 -9.88
C GLU A 79 11.89 4.90 -11.11
N PHE A 80 11.89 3.58 -10.87
CA PHE A 80 11.84 2.58 -11.95
C PHE A 80 10.43 2.03 -12.14
N PHE A 81 9.61 2.04 -11.10
CA PHE A 81 8.25 1.53 -11.15
C PHE A 81 7.34 2.36 -10.25
N ILE A 82 6.20 2.77 -10.79
CA ILE A 82 5.15 3.45 -10.05
C ILE A 82 3.80 2.89 -10.50
N GLN A 83 3.05 2.34 -9.57
CA GLN A 83 1.70 1.85 -9.81
C GLN A 83 0.78 2.48 -8.79
N THR A 84 -0.29 3.13 -9.25
CA THR A 84 -1.26 3.81 -8.39
C THR A 84 -2.64 3.25 -8.67
N LYS A 85 -3.35 2.82 -7.61
CA LYS A 85 -4.72 2.32 -7.68
C LYS A 85 -5.63 3.13 -6.75
N GLN A 86 -6.81 3.50 -7.21
CA GLN A 86 -7.81 4.17 -6.37
C GLN A 86 -8.52 3.12 -5.49
N ILE A 87 -8.53 3.32 -4.17
CA ILE A 87 -9.21 2.43 -3.22
C ILE A 87 -10.59 2.97 -2.84
N TYR A 88 -10.71 4.30 -2.70
CA TYR A 88 -11.96 4.96 -2.34
C TYR A 88 -12.13 6.27 -3.11
N PRO A 89 -13.33 6.58 -3.63
CA PRO A 89 -14.46 5.65 -3.78
C PRO A 89 -14.09 4.48 -4.70
N MET A 90 -14.68 3.30 -4.45
CA MET A 90 -14.48 2.14 -5.34
C MET A 90 -15.14 2.45 -6.68
N ASP A 91 -14.38 2.36 -7.76
CA ASP A 91 -14.91 2.57 -9.10
C ASP A 91 -15.76 1.33 -9.48
N MET A 92 -17.02 1.54 -9.84
CA MET A 92 -18.02 0.48 -10.08
C MET A 92 -17.71 -0.44 -11.29
N ASN A 93 -16.68 -0.09 -12.07
CA ASN A 93 -16.33 -0.74 -13.33
C ASN A 93 -15.09 -1.64 -13.24
N GLU A 94 -14.37 -1.64 -12.13
CA GLU A 94 -13.33 -2.64 -11.92
C GLU A 94 -14.01 -3.93 -11.46
N ASP A 95 -13.87 -4.99 -12.27
CA ASP A 95 -14.31 -6.34 -11.93
C ASP A 95 -13.94 -6.63 -10.49
N ASN A 96 -14.88 -7.18 -9.71
CA ASN A 96 -14.63 -7.57 -8.32
C ASN A 96 -13.53 -8.63 -8.31
N ASP A 97 -12.26 -8.19 -8.29
CA ASP A 97 -11.10 -9.02 -8.03
C ASP A 97 -11.47 -9.84 -6.80
N LYS A 98 -11.53 -11.16 -6.97
CA LYS A 98 -11.97 -12.07 -5.91
C LYS A 98 -11.09 -11.81 -4.69
N TYR A 99 -11.68 -11.29 -3.62
CA TYR A 99 -10.96 -11.02 -2.39
C TYR A 99 -10.36 -12.32 -1.85
N SER A 100 -9.09 -12.25 -1.44
CA SER A 100 -8.41 -13.37 -0.78
C SER A 100 -9.14 -13.73 0.53
N ASP A 101 -9.13 -15.01 0.91
CA ASP A 101 -9.77 -15.50 2.15
C ASP A 101 -9.31 -14.72 3.39
N VAL A 102 -8.04 -14.28 3.36
CA VAL A 102 -7.45 -13.49 4.45
C VAL A 102 -8.00 -12.06 4.47
N GLN A 103 -8.24 -11.47 3.29
CA GLN A 103 -8.89 -10.16 3.22
C GLN A 103 -10.33 -10.25 3.75
N VAL A 104 -11.08 -11.27 3.36
CA VAL A 104 -12.44 -11.52 3.88
C VAL A 104 -12.43 -11.68 5.41
N SER A 105 -11.43 -12.39 5.96
CA SER A 105 -11.28 -12.53 7.42
C SER A 105 -10.97 -11.22 8.14
N LEU A 106 -10.37 -10.24 7.47
CA LEU A 106 -10.04 -8.93 8.04
C LEU A 106 -11.19 -7.91 7.91
N PHE A 107 -12.18 -8.18 7.05
CA PHE A 107 -13.40 -7.39 6.95
C PHE A 107 -14.37 -7.62 8.12
N LYS A 108 -14.29 -8.78 8.77
CA LYS A 108 -15.22 -9.23 9.82
C LYS A 108 -14.79 -8.74 11.20
#